data_AF-A0A9P1DTH8-F1
#
_entry.id   AF-A0A9P1DTH8-F1
#
_cell.length_a   1.000
_cell.length_b   1.000
_cell.length_c   1.000
_cell.angle_alpha   90.00
_cell.angle_beta   90.00
_cell.angle_gamma   90.00
#
_symmetry.space_group_name_H-M   'P 1'
#
loop_
_entity.id
_entity.type
_entity.pdbx_description
1 polymer ?
#
loop_
_entity_poly.entity_id
_entity_poly.type
_entity_poly.pdbx_seq_one_letter_code
_entity_poly.pdbx_strand_id
1 'polypeptide(L)'
;MLDALGARPACPRTGSTSGLLEKAFSCLRAGDGKQAEELFASAVLVTAAAPNVDAIYGMGVFLEVSHRHTEMLQWMDLAIELDPRHLAAWEARSRCQEHHGRLAEALAGYRHLSRLDGRLTRRRDGLLDHQQVYIIPMDVWSENVAEDLTVSARPLQTEWQENFQKPEPSAAPAALKGGVAAWDQVLNEELLRQLDACVDDHFHYIFTHRRVFWADEDFPGSAANMWLPSERAPRSAPEVAALGILQHVLQEDAAEFSGVEYWARVRSFNLGAAFHYDTAVDAKDVHGDWIHGNPWRPQWSCVLYLTDGGPTLVLDQVHCDAGYVDPVLPAAGHLCMARRNRLLIFRADLFHGSLPEKIWLDTDMSRKVFIFNFWRRHVPESPSCQPPKLARHVAMQRHRLKAEDVATSQAQLAEHFAASPLTAPRAVQPQLLATKEDFPHSSDLDYLPVPLPMPSMSRLCAERGFYRLDWLKAAAGSKCGVGASPVQVDPSPLQMTFRQPLVVIRRDQAVEVDMSPSFDPDSPEDHRGCWGASTGQRFQRPEAQKPAEPWDTATIRIAMSEKKGQKG
;
A
#
# COMPACT_ATOMS: atom_id res chain seq x y z
N MET A 1 24.56 24.30 -7.52
CA MET A 1 24.65 23.38 -6.37
C MET A 1 26.09 23.09 -5.96
N LEU A 2 26.98 22.67 -6.88
CA LEU A 2 28.40 22.48 -6.58
C LEU A 2 29.06 23.75 -6.01
N ASP A 3 28.71 24.92 -6.55
CA ASP A 3 29.16 26.21 -6.02
C ASP A 3 28.62 26.53 -4.62
N ALA A 4 27.39 26.08 -4.32
CA ALA A 4 26.76 26.27 -3.00
C ALA A 4 27.41 25.40 -1.91
N LEU A 5 27.97 24.24 -2.28
CA LEU A 5 28.83 23.44 -1.42
C LEU A 5 30.24 24.05 -1.25
N GLY A 6 30.59 25.09 -2.01
CA GLY A 6 31.96 25.47 -2.35
C GLY A 6 32.46 26.87 -1.99
N ALA A 7 31.82 27.61 -1.07
CA ALA A 7 32.33 28.90 -0.59
C ALA A 7 32.87 28.87 0.86
N ARG A 8 33.77 27.92 1.20
CA ARG A 8 34.80 28.09 2.26
C ARG A 8 36.06 27.27 1.92
N PRO A 9 37.18 27.90 1.57
CA PRO A 9 38.45 27.21 1.35
C PRO A 9 39.17 27.02 2.68
N ALA A 10 39.05 25.85 3.30
CA ALA A 10 39.89 25.50 4.45
C ALA A 10 39.98 23.97 4.68
N CYS A 11 40.50 23.22 3.70
CA CYS A 11 41.40 22.07 3.91
C CYS A 11 41.65 21.38 2.55
N PRO A 12 42.88 20.93 2.23
CA PRO A 12 43.07 19.99 1.13
C PRO A 12 42.33 18.70 1.45
N ARG A 13 41.27 18.41 0.70
CA ARG A 13 40.44 17.22 0.89
C ARG A 13 41.21 16.01 0.37
N THR A 14 41.98 15.39 1.24
CA THR A 14 42.80 14.23 0.94
C THR A 14 41.97 12.96 1.18
N GLY A 15 41.67 12.23 0.11
CA GLY A 15 40.93 10.97 0.15
C GLY A 15 40.33 10.61 -1.20
N SER A 16 40.35 9.33 -1.57
CA SER A 16 39.62 8.85 -2.74
C SER A 16 38.11 8.98 -2.52
N THR A 17 37.35 9.28 -3.57
CA THR A 17 35.88 9.36 -3.54
C THR A 17 35.24 8.14 -2.86
N SER A 18 35.66 6.92 -3.23
CA SER A 18 35.16 5.67 -2.65
C SER A 18 35.37 5.62 -1.13
N GLY A 19 36.59 5.87 -0.64
CA GLY A 19 36.86 5.90 0.81
C GLY A 19 36.10 6.99 1.59
N LEU A 20 35.77 8.12 0.96
CA LEU A 20 34.90 9.14 1.57
C LEU A 20 33.46 8.66 1.67
N LEU A 21 32.93 8.03 0.61
CA LEU A 21 31.59 7.46 0.61
C LEU A 21 31.44 6.33 1.63
N GLU A 22 32.42 5.44 1.74
CA GLU A 22 32.41 4.36 2.75
C GLU A 22 32.30 4.91 4.17
N LYS A 23 33.09 5.94 4.49
CA LYS A 23 33.01 6.63 5.79
C LYS A 23 31.67 7.34 5.97
N ALA A 24 31.17 8.00 4.93
CA ALA A 24 29.89 8.70 4.97
C ALA A 24 28.73 7.74 5.29
N PHE A 25 28.68 6.59 4.61
CA PHE A 25 27.71 5.54 4.88
C PHE A 25 27.88 4.92 6.27
N SER A 26 29.12 4.79 6.76
CA SER A 26 29.38 4.34 8.13
C SER A 26 28.83 5.31 9.18
N CYS A 27 29.06 6.62 9.02
CA CYS A 27 28.50 7.66 9.88
C CYS A 27 26.96 7.65 9.81
N LEU A 28 26.40 7.49 8.60
CA LEU A 28 24.96 7.42 8.41
C LEU A 28 24.33 6.22 9.12
N ARG A 29 24.95 5.03 9.05
CA ARG A 29 24.52 3.83 9.80
C ARG A 29 24.67 3.99 11.32
N ALA A 30 25.65 4.77 11.77
CA ALA A 30 25.81 5.11 13.18
C ALA A 30 24.77 6.15 13.66
N GLY A 31 24.05 6.80 12.74
CA GLY A 31 23.11 7.88 13.03
C GLY A 31 23.76 9.25 13.19
N ASP A 32 25.04 9.41 12.84
CA ASP A 32 25.72 10.69 12.78
C ASP A 32 25.45 11.37 11.44
N GLY A 33 24.26 11.98 11.33
CA GLY A 33 23.82 12.66 10.11
C GLY A 33 24.71 13.86 9.75
N LYS A 34 25.27 14.57 10.74
CA LYS A 34 26.11 15.74 10.50
C LYS A 34 27.43 15.34 9.85
N GLN A 35 28.13 14.36 10.43
CA GLN A 35 29.39 13.88 9.88
C GLN A 35 29.17 13.17 8.53
N ALA A 36 28.07 12.43 8.39
CA ALA A 36 27.69 11.83 7.11
C ALA A 36 27.53 12.90 6.01
N GLU A 37 26.79 13.99 6.27
CA GLU A 37 26.60 15.09 5.32
C GLU A 37 27.93 15.71 4.88
N GLU A 38 28.80 16.02 5.84
CA GLU A 38 30.13 16.61 5.58
C GLU A 38 30.98 15.69 4.68
N LEU A 39 30.91 14.38 4.90
CA LEU A 39 31.65 13.38 4.12
C LEU A 39 31.06 13.18 2.72
N PHE A 40 29.73 13.14 2.56
CA PHE A 40 29.08 13.10 1.24
C PHE A 40 29.40 14.36 0.42
N ALA A 41 29.26 15.54 1.03
CA ALA A 41 29.66 16.81 0.40
C ALA A 41 31.15 16.82 0.03
N SER A 42 32.00 16.18 0.84
CA SER A 42 33.42 16.02 0.55
C SER A 42 33.68 15.12 -0.64
N ALA A 43 32.99 13.98 -0.74
CA ALA A 43 33.11 13.06 -1.87
C ALA A 43 32.74 13.75 -3.19
N VAL A 44 31.67 14.54 -3.21
CA VAL A 44 31.26 15.31 -4.39
C VAL A 44 32.34 16.30 -4.81
N LEU A 45 32.86 17.09 -3.86
CA LEU A 45 33.79 18.19 -4.17
C LEU A 45 35.21 17.72 -4.55
N VAL A 46 35.68 16.55 -4.10
CA VAL A 46 36.95 15.97 -4.58
C VAL A 46 36.91 15.70 -6.09
N THR A 47 35.71 15.48 -6.64
CA THR A 47 35.50 15.22 -8.07
C THR A 47 35.03 16.45 -8.83
N ALA A 48 35.13 17.66 -8.28
CA ALA A 48 34.57 18.87 -8.89
C ALA A 48 35.09 19.16 -10.31
N ALA A 49 36.34 18.80 -10.62
CA ALA A 49 36.92 18.98 -11.96
C ALA A 49 36.43 17.93 -12.98
N ALA A 50 35.96 16.78 -12.52
CA ALA A 50 35.40 15.70 -13.32
C ALA A 50 34.30 15.00 -12.49
N PRO A 51 33.07 15.54 -12.49
CA PRO A 51 32.01 15.11 -11.58
C PRO A 51 31.80 13.60 -11.58
N ASN A 52 31.79 13.01 -10.38
CA ASN A 52 31.55 11.58 -10.21
C ASN A 52 30.08 11.34 -9.86
N VAL A 53 29.39 10.57 -10.71
CA VAL A 53 27.96 10.28 -10.57
C VAL A 53 27.66 9.53 -9.28
N ASP A 54 28.51 8.59 -8.84
CA ASP A 54 28.31 7.84 -7.59
C ASP A 54 28.36 8.76 -6.36
N ALA A 55 29.23 9.77 -6.37
CA ALA A 55 29.32 10.74 -5.28
C ALA A 55 28.08 11.63 -5.19
N ILE A 56 27.57 12.07 -6.35
CA ILE A 56 26.36 12.87 -6.50
C ILE A 56 25.14 12.06 -6.06
N TYR A 57 25.03 10.82 -6.54
CA TYR A 57 24.00 9.88 -6.12
C TYR A 57 24.07 9.60 -4.62
N GLY A 58 25.27 9.40 -4.06
CA GLY A 58 25.49 9.20 -2.62
C GLY A 58 24.97 10.37 -1.77
N MET A 59 25.21 11.62 -2.19
CA MET A 59 24.62 12.80 -1.55
C MET A 59 23.09 12.78 -1.65
N GLY A 60 22.55 12.38 -2.80
CA GLY A 60 21.13 12.16 -2.98
C GLY A 60 20.54 11.11 -2.02
N VAL A 61 21.23 9.99 -1.79
CA VAL A 61 20.83 8.95 -0.82
C VAL A 61 20.82 9.49 0.60
N PHE A 62 21.83 10.27 0.99
CA PHE A 62 21.86 10.93 2.30
C PHE A 62 20.64 11.83 2.52
N LEU A 63 20.30 12.64 1.52
CA LEU A 63 19.14 13.52 1.56
C LEU A 63 17.83 12.75 1.56
N GLU A 64 17.75 11.62 0.84
CA GLU A 64 16.62 10.69 0.88
C GLU A 64 16.41 10.22 2.32
N VAL A 65 17.45 9.76 3.02
CA VAL A 65 17.41 9.21 4.39
C VAL A 65 17.19 10.28 5.46
N SER A 66 17.61 11.52 5.17
CA SER A 66 17.34 12.69 6.01
C SER A 66 15.95 13.30 5.75
N HIS A 67 15.19 12.71 4.82
CA HIS A 67 13.87 13.15 4.37
C HIS A 67 13.87 14.60 3.84
N ARG A 68 14.97 15.01 3.19
CA ARG A 68 15.15 16.30 2.50
C ARG A 68 14.84 16.15 1.01
N HIS A 69 13.56 15.88 0.71
CA HIS A 69 13.11 15.43 -0.61
C HIS A 69 13.34 16.44 -1.74
N THR A 70 13.07 17.72 -1.50
CA THR A 70 13.27 18.77 -2.52
C THR A 70 14.72 18.85 -2.97
N GLU A 71 15.65 18.79 -2.02
CA GLU A 71 17.08 18.80 -2.33
C GLU A 71 17.49 17.49 -2.99
N MET A 72 17.01 16.34 -2.49
CA MET A 72 17.28 15.04 -3.09
C MET A 72 16.90 14.99 -4.57
N LEU A 73 15.73 15.52 -4.95
CA LEU A 73 15.29 15.58 -6.36
C LEU A 73 16.28 16.34 -7.24
N GLN A 74 16.82 17.48 -6.77
CA GLN A 74 17.82 18.26 -7.50
C GLN A 74 19.13 17.48 -7.71
N TRP A 75 19.55 16.71 -6.71
CA TRP A 75 20.72 15.82 -6.83
C TRP A 75 20.48 14.65 -7.79
N MET A 76 19.27 14.08 -7.80
CA MET A 76 18.92 13.02 -8.75
C MET A 76 18.83 13.55 -10.19
N ASP A 77 18.28 14.74 -10.38
CA ASP A 77 18.26 15.41 -11.68
C ASP A 77 19.69 15.62 -12.20
N LEU A 78 20.61 16.08 -11.35
CA LEU A 78 22.03 16.23 -11.71
C LEU A 78 22.71 14.88 -12.03
N ALA A 79 22.42 13.83 -11.27
CA ALA A 79 22.97 12.49 -11.55
C ALA A 79 22.50 11.97 -12.93
N ILE A 80 21.22 12.18 -13.26
CA ILE A 80 20.63 11.79 -14.56
C ILE A 80 21.18 12.64 -15.71
N GLU A 81 21.47 13.93 -15.50
CA GLU A 81 22.08 14.78 -16.51
C GLU A 81 23.50 14.30 -16.88
N LEU A 82 24.26 13.87 -15.87
CA LEU A 82 25.63 13.37 -16.06
C LEU A 82 25.67 11.94 -16.62
N ASP A 83 24.76 11.07 -16.18
CA ASP A 83 24.57 9.73 -16.74
C ASP A 83 23.08 9.43 -16.92
N PRO A 84 22.55 9.63 -18.15
CA PRO A 84 21.16 9.35 -18.46
C PRO A 84 20.74 7.88 -18.28
N ARG A 85 21.71 6.95 -18.20
CA ARG A 85 21.46 5.50 -18.02
C ARG A 85 21.55 5.07 -16.55
N HIS A 86 21.74 6.00 -15.62
CA HIS A 86 21.88 5.70 -14.19
C HIS A 86 20.54 5.26 -13.56
N LEU A 87 20.28 3.94 -13.58
CA LEU A 87 19.03 3.32 -13.12
C LEU A 87 18.62 3.74 -11.70
N ALA A 88 19.56 3.72 -10.75
CA ALA A 88 19.24 3.98 -9.35
C ALA A 88 18.80 5.43 -9.07
N ALA A 89 19.23 6.38 -9.91
CA ALA A 89 18.88 7.80 -9.80
C ALA A 89 17.47 8.05 -10.35
N TRP A 90 17.17 7.48 -11.53
CA TRP A 90 15.82 7.46 -12.08
C TRP A 90 14.82 6.83 -11.10
N GLU A 91 15.18 5.70 -10.48
CA GLU A 91 14.31 5.01 -9.53
C GLU A 91 14.06 5.84 -8.27
N ALA A 92 15.10 6.44 -7.68
CA ALA A 92 14.97 7.29 -6.51
C ALA A 92 14.11 8.53 -6.79
N ARG A 93 14.32 9.17 -7.94
CA ARG A 93 13.55 10.34 -8.39
C ARG A 93 12.07 9.99 -8.59
N SER A 94 11.77 8.93 -9.35
CA SER A 94 10.39 8.50 -9.60
C SER A 94 9.65 8.09 -8.33
N ARG A 95 10.32 7.37 -7.43
CA ARG A 95 9.73 7.00 -6.13
C ARG A 95 9.44 8.24 -5.27
N CYS A 96 10.35 9.21 -5.25
CA CYS A 96 10.12 10.46 -4.55
C CYS A 96 8.88 11.18 -5.09
N GLN A 97 8.74 11.26 -6.42
CA GLN A 97 7.59 11.88 -7.08
C GLN A 97 6.29 11.14 -6.75
N GLU A 98 6.31 9.80 -6.78
CA GLU A 98 5.18 8.96 -6.39
C GLU A 98 4.72 9.27 -4.95
N HIS A 99 5.66 9.34 -4.02
CA HIS A 99 5.38 9.62 -2.60
C HIS A 99 4.77 11.01 -2.37
N HIS A 100 5.04 11.97 -3.25
CA HIS A 100 4.51 13.32 -3.18
C HIS A 100 3.27 13.52 -4.09
N GLY A 101 2.67 12.44 -4.61
CA GLY A 101 1.46 12.51 -5.43
C GLY A 101 1.66 13.02 -6.86
N ARG A 102 2.91 13.23 -7.28
CA ARG A 102 3.29 13.60 -8.66
C ARG A 102 3.33 12.37 -9.55
N LEU A 103 2.15 11.80 -9.81
CA LEU A 103 2.03 10.46 -10.41
C LEU A 103 2.39 10.45 -11.88
N ALA A 104 2.01 11.48 -12.64
CA ALA A 104 2.38 11.59 -14.04
C ALA A 104 3.90 11.58 -14.23
N GLU A 105 4.65 12.35 -13.43
CA GLU A 105 6.10 12.37 -13.47
C GLU A 105 6.72 11.05 -12.98
N ALA A 106 6.16 10.45 -11.93
CA ALA A 106 6.60 9.16 -11.43
C ALA A 106 6.47 8.07 -12.51
N LEU A 107 5.29 7.96 -13.14
CA LEU A 107 5.01 7.02 -14.23
C LEU A 107 5.89 7.26 -15.45
N ALA A 108 6.16 8.52 -15.80
CA ALA A 108 7.07 8.86 -16.89
C ALA A 108 8.50 8.38 -16.61
N GLY A 109 9.00 8.58 -15.39
CA GLY A 109 10.32 8.09 -15.01
C GLY A 109 10.38 6.55 -14.88
N TYR A 110 9.33 5.89 -14.37
CA TYR A 110 9.25 4.43 -14.38
C TYR A 110 9.19 3.86 -15.81
N ARG A 111 8.49 4.53 -16.73
CA ARG A 111 8.50 4.17 -18.15
C ARG A 111 9.89 4.30 -18.75
N HIS A 112 10.65 5.34 -18.37
CA HIS A 112 12.03 5.47 -18.79
C HIS A 112 12.90 4.32 -18.27
N LEU A 113 12.78 3.98 -16.98
CA LEU A 113 13.45 2.82 -16.38
C LEU A 113 13.15 1.51 -17.11
N SER A 114 11.88 1.24 -17.41
CA SER A 114 11.48 0.03 -18.13
C SER A 114 12.09 -0.06 -19.54
N ARG A 115 12.38 1.07 -20.19
CA ARG A 115 13.08 1.07 -21.49
C ARG A 115 14.58 0.80 -21.36
N LEU A 116 15.19 1.20 -20.24
CA LEU A 116 16.60 0.92 -19.96
C LEU A 116 16.82 -0.52 -19.51
N ASP A 117 15.90 -1.05 -18.71
CA ASP A 117 15.86 -2.45 -18.28
C ASP A 117 14.39 -2.92 -18.19
N GLY A 118 13.99 -3.79 -19.11
CA GLY A 118 12.63 -4.34 -19.19
C GLY A 118 12.19 -5.11 -17.95
N ARG A 119 13.12 -5.50 -17.05
CA ARG A 119 12.80 -6.15 -15.78
C ARG A 119 12.28 -5.16 -14.72
N LEU A 120 12.46 -3.86 -14.94
CA LEU A 120 12.07 -2.79 -14.01
C LEU A 120 10.68 -2.20 -14.33
N THR A 121 9.70 -3.05 -14.69
CA THR A 121 8.30 -2.63 -14.92
C THR A 121 7.44 -2.72 -13.66
N ARG A 122 7.80 -3.60 -12.72
CA ARG A 122 6.97 -3.95 -11.55
C ARG A 122 6.43 -2.75 -10.79
N ARG A 123 7.25 -1.71 -10.57
CA ARG A 123 6.81 -0.53 -9.81
C ARG A 123 5.82 0.34 -10.58
N ARG A 124 6.01 0.46 -11.90
CA ARG A 124 5.05 1.13 -12.79
C ARG A 124 3.71 0.41 -12.76
N ASP A 125 3.74 -0.91 -12.97
CA ASP A 125 2.52 -1.72 -13.10
C ASP A 125 1.74 -1.70 -11.78
N GLY A 126 2.41 -1.90 -10.64
CA GLY A 126 1.75 -1.78 -9.34
C GLY A 126 1.18 -0.38 -9.02
N LEU A 127 1.77 0.69 -9.54
CA LEU A 127 1.20 2.04 -9.41
C LEU A 127 -0.07 2.21 -10.25
N LEU A 128 -0.11 1.60 -11.44
CA LEU A 128 -1.31 1.57 -12.29
C LEU A 128 -2.42 0.71 -11.67
N ASP A 129 -2.09 -0.43 -11.06
CA ASP A 129 -3.05 -1.27 -10.35
C ASP A 129 -3.74 -0.50 -9.20
N HIS A 130 -2.99 0.34 -8.47
CA HIS A 130 -3.55 1.20 -7.43
C HIS A 130 -4.52 2.28 -7.95
N GLN A 131 -4.61 2.47 -9.27
CA GLN A 131 -5.57 3.37 -9.94
C GLN A 131 -6.78 2.63 -10.53
N GLN A 132 -6.86 1.30 -10.47
CA GLN A 132 -7.94 0.53 -11.11
C GLN A 132 -9.20 0.43 -10.24
N VAL A 133 -9.05 0.42 -8.91
CA VAL A 133 -10.19 0.27 -8.00
C VAL A 133 -10.77 1.63 -7.62
N TYR A 134 -11.93 1.98 -8.19
CA TYR A 134 -12.62 3.26 -7.94
C TYR A 134 -14.15 3.13 -8.08
N ILE A 135 -14.89 4.14 -7.60
CA ILE A 135 -16.35 4.25 -7.77
C ILE A 135 -16.67 5.06 -9.03
N ILE A 136 -17.46 4.48 -9.95
CA ILE A 136 -17.95 5.13 -11.18
C ILE A 136 -19.48 5.17 -11.25
N PRO A 137 -20.06 6.15 -11.98
CA PRO A 137 -21.50 6.28 -12.19
C PRO A 137 -22.02 5.22 -13.17
N MET A 138 -22.07 3.98 -12.72
CA MET A 138 -22.57 2.82 -13.45
C MET A 138 -23.49 2.01 -12.55
N ASP A 139 -24.76 1.91 -12.93
CA ASP A 139 -25.76 1.08 -12.25
C ASP A 139 -25.65 -0.38 -12.76
N VAL A 140 -25.42 -1.30 -11.83
CA VAL A 140 -25.19 -2.73 -12.11
C VAL A 140 -26.33 -3.63 -11.62
N TRP A 141 -27.39 -3.07 -11.04
CA TRP A 141 -28.52 -3.85 -10.53
C TRP A 141 -29.29 -4.61 -11.63
N SER A 142 -29.11 -4.23 -12.89
CA SER A 142 -29.72 -4.86 -14.07
C SER A 142 -28.97 -6.11 -14.57
N GLU A 143 -27.75 -6.35 -14.10
CA GLU A 143 -26.85 -7.40 -14.61
C GLU A 143 -26.89 -8.70 -13.77
N ASN A 144 -28.05 -9.05 -13.20
CA ASN A 144 -28.22 -10.19 -12.27
C ASN A 144 -27.40 -10.15 -10.97
N VAL A 145 -26.70 -9.05 -10.67
CA VAL A 145 -25.91 -8.87 -9.44
C VAL A 145 -26.72 -9.16 -8.17
N ALA A 146 -28.04 -8.89 -8.18
CA ALA A 146 -28.92 -9.22 -7.06
C ALA A 146 -29.06 -10.73 -6.81
N GLU A 147 -29.08 -11.54 -7.88
CA GLU A 147 -29.09 -12.99 -7.80
C GLU A 147 -27.73 -13.51 -7.31
N ASP A 148 -26.63 -12.99 -7.88
CA ASP A 148 -25.28 -13.38 -7.47
C ASP A 148 -25.01 -13.08 -5.99
N LEU A 149 -25.41 -11.91 -5.50
CA LEU A 149 -25.35 -11.54 -4.08
C LEU A 149 -26.15 -12.51 -3.21
N THR A 150 -27.34 -12.92 -3.67
CA THR A 150 -28.20 -13.85 -2.94
C THR A 150 -27.60 -15.26 -2.89
N VAL A 151 -27.03 -15.74 -3.99
CA VAL A 151 -26.38 -17.06 -4.10
C VAL A 151 -25.09 -17.11 -3.29
N SER A 152 -24.32 -16.02 -3.31
CA SER A 152 -23.07 -15.89 -2.57
C SER A 152 -23.26 -15.71 -1.07
N ALA A 153 -24.44 -15.24 -0.62
CA ALA A 153 -24.69 -14.93 0.77
C ALA A 153 -24.31 -16.07 1.72
N ARG A 154 -23.53 -15.74 2.74
CA ARG A 154 -23.18 -16.62 3.86
C ARG A 154 -23.48 -15.91 5.17
N PRO A 155 -23.79 -16.64 6.26
CA PRO A 155 -23.86 -16.05 7.58
C PRO A 155 -22.54 -15.38 7.92
N LEU A 156 -22.58 -14.16 8.45
CA LEU A 156 -21.39 -13.49 8.94
C LEU A 156 -20.74 -14.33 10.03
N GLN A 157 -19.50 -14.74 9.81
CA GLN A 157 -18.71 -15.34 10.86
C GLN A 157 -18.43 -14.30 11.94
N THR A 158 -19.00 -14.46 13.14
CA THR A 158 -18.90 -13.47 14.22
C THR A 158 -17.67 -13.63 15.09
N GLU A 159 -17.05 -14.81 15.08
CA GLU A 159 -15.84 -15.10 15.85
C GLU A 159 -14.61 -14.73 15.04
N TRP A 160 -13.70 -13.98 15.68
CA TRP A 160 -12.36 -13.72 15.16
C TRP A 160 -11.58 -15.03 15.06
N GLN A 161 -10.78 -15.14 14.00
CA GLN A 161 -9.84 -16.24 13.84
C GLN A 161 -8.42 -15.71 13.67
N GLU A 162 -7.60 -15.89 14.70
CA GLU A 162 -6.15 -15.61 14.65
C GLU A 162 -5.46 -16.53 13.63
N ASN A 163 -5.85 -17.81 13.65
CA ASN A 163 -5.42 -18.88 12.75
C ASN A 163 -6.43 -20.05 12.79
N PHE A 164 -6.71 -20.74 11.67
CA PHE A 164 -7.67 -21.86 11.58
C PHE A 164 -7.21 -23.08 12.38
N GLN A 165 -5.90 -23.25 12.56
CA GLN A 165 -5.37 -24.36 13.34
C GLN A 165 -5.40 -24.12 14.84
N LYS A 166 -5.50 -22.86 15.25
CA LYS A 166 -5.55 -22.44 16.65
C LYS A 166 -6.63 -21.39 16.85
N PRO A 167 -7.91 -21.71 16.55
CA PRO A 167 -8.99 -20.77 16.75
C PRO A 167 -9.18 -20.58 18.25
N GLU A 168 -9.22 -19.33 18.70
CA GLU A 168 -9.73 -19.01 20.03
C GLU A 168 -10.89 -18.03 19.89
N PRO A 169 -12.03 -18.33 20.53
CA PRO A 169 -13.11 -17.38 20.60
C PRO A 169 -12.65 -16.20 21.47
N SER A 170 -12.40 -15.05 20.84
CA SER A 170 -12.38 -13.79 21.56
C SER A 170 -13.76 -13.19 21.52
N ALA A 171 -14.30 -12.82 22.68
CA ALA A 171 -15.42 -11.90 22.72
C ALA A 171 -14.95 -10.57 22.11
N ALA A 172 -15.73 -10.01 21.18
CA ALA A 172 -15.53 -8.62 20.81
C ALA A 172 -15.88 -7.74 22.01
N PRO A 173 -15.10 -6.69 22.32
CA PRO A 173 -15.49 -5.74 23.35
C PRO A 173 -16.84 -5.14 22.97
N ALA A 174 -17.64 -4.75 23.96
CA ALA A 174 -19.02 -4.30 23.75
C ALA A 174 -19.11 -3.14 22.72
N ALA A 175 -18.08 -2.32 22.66
CA ALA A 175 -17.94 -1.20 21.73
C ALA A 175 -17.79 -1.60 20.24
N LEU A 176 -17.42 -2.86 19.97
CA LEU A 176 -17.19 -3.42 18.62
C LEU A 176 -18.19 -4.53 18.29
N LYS A 177 -19.41 -4.43 18.80
CA LYS A 177 -20.50 -5.36 18.48
C LYS A 177 -20.79 -5.34 16.97
N GLY A 178 -20.33 -6.37 16.25
CA GLY A 178 -20.40 -6.47 14.78
C GLY A 178 -19.05 -6.37 14.06
N GLY A 179 -17.95 -6.19 14.81
CA GLY A 179 -16.58 -6.29 14.30
C GLY A 179 -16.04 -5.05 13.57
N VAL A 180 -16.82 -3.97 13.44
CA VAL A 180 -16.39 -2.69 12.84
C VAL A 180 -17.04 -1.51 13.56
N ALA A 181 -16.26 -0.48 13.91
CA ALA A 181 -16.77 0.76 14.46
C ALA A 181 -15.83 1.94 14.18
N ALA A 182 -16.33 3.17 14.37
CA ALA A 182 -15.53 4.38 14.19
C ALA A 182 -15.74 5.38 15.33
N TRP A 183 -14.72 6.19 15.60
CA TRP A 183 -14.72 7.27 16.59
C TRP A 183 -14.22 8.57 15.98
N ASP A 184 -14.86 9.69 16.30
CA ASP A 184 -14.36 11.02 16.02
C ASP A 184 -13.69 11.62 17.27
N GLN A 185 -12.71 12.50 17.06
CA GLN A 185 -11.99 13.21 18.10
C GLN A 185 -11.23 12.30 19.07
N VAL A 186 -10.61 11.23 18.54
CA VAL A 186 -10.02 10.17 19.38
C VAL A 186 -8.77 10.63 20.15
N LEU A 187 -7.96 11.51 19.56
CA LEU A 187 -6.75 12.05 20.20
C LEU A 187 -6.98 13.49 20.65
N ASN A 188 -6.29 13.91 21.71
CA ASN A 188 -6.18 15.33 22.06
C ASN A 188 -5.34 16.10 21.01
N GLU A 189 -5.50 17.42 20.96
CA GLU A 189 -4.86 18.28 19.96
C GLU A 189 -3.32 18.22 19.96
N GLU A 190 -2.69 18.09 21.14
CA GLU A 190 -1.23 18.05 21.22
C GLU A 190 -0.67 16.75 20.64
N LEU A 191 -1.26 15.61 20.99
CA LEU A 191 -0.86 14.32 20.42
C LEU A 191 -1.15 14.29 18.92
N LEU A 192 -2.31 14.81 18.47
CA LEU A 192 -2.64 14.90 17.05
C LEU A 192 -1.61 15.74 16.27
N ARG A 193 -1.18 16.89 16.83
CA ARG A 193 -0.13 17.74 16.27
C ARG A 193 1.22 17.02 16.16
N GLN A 194 1.57 16.19 17.16
CA GLN A 194 2.79 15.38 17.11
C GLN A 194 2.72 14.30 16.03
N LEU A 195 1.56 13.67 15.84
CA LEU A 195 1.35 12.71 14.74
C LEU A 195 1.48 13.38 13.37
N ASP A 196 0.90 14.58 13.18
CA ASP A 196 1.07 15.34 11.92
C ASP A 196 2.54 15.68 11.64
N ALA A 197 3.28 16.07 12.68
CA ALA A 197 4.68 16.45 12.54
C ALA A 197 5.58 15.27 12.13
N CYS A 198 5.15 14.02 12.38
CA CYS A 198 5.96 12.84 12.15
C CYS A 198 5.44 11.87 11.07
N VAL A 199 4.21 12.05 10.56
CA VAL A 199 3.59 11.08 9.63
C VAL A 199 4.38 10.90 8.34
N ASP A 200 4.86 11.99 7.74
CA ASP A 200 5.65 11.91 6.50
C ASP A 200 6.98 11.19 6.77
N ASP A 201 7.62 11.48 7.91
CA ASP A 201 8.86 10.81 8.29
C ASP A 201 8.66 9.31 8.58
N HIS A 202 7.57 8.94 9.27
CA HIS A 202 7.25 7.53 9.48
C HIS A 202 6.95 6.80 8.17
N PHE A 203 6.28 7.46 7.22
CA PHE A 203 6.00 6.89 5.91
C PHE A 203 7.31 6.67 5.13
N HIS A 204 8.20 7.67 5.14
CA HIS A 204 9.48 7.58 4.45
C HIS A 204 10.47 6.60 5.07
N TYR A 205 10.47 6.46 6.40
CA TYR A 205 11.34 5.55 7.14
C TYR A 205 11.35 4.13 6.57
N ILE A 206 10.18 3.59 6.22
CA ILE A 206 10.00 2.24 5.70
C ILE A 206 10.79 2.03 4.39
N PHE A 207 10.91 3.08 3.58
CA PHE A 207 11.61 3.02 2.29
C PHE A 207 13.11 3.34 2.41
N THR A 208 13.47 4.26 3.28
CA THR A 208 14.85 4.77 3.41
C THR A 208 15.71 3.86 4.28
N HIS A 209 15.11 3.20 5.26
CA HIS A 209 15.81 2.24 6.11
C HIS A 209 16.42 1.09 5.30
N ARG A 210 15.71 0.64 4.25
CA ARG A 210 16.11 -0.48 3.37
C ARG A 210 17.43 -0.28 2.61
N ARG A 211 17.79 0.96 2.27
CA ARG A 211 18.96 1.26 1.41
C ARG A 211 20.26 1.50 2.20
N VAL A 212 20.14 1.95 3.44
CA VAL A 212 21.30 2.33 4.27
C VAL A 212 21.71 1.23 5.23
N PHE A 213 20.73 0.54 5.79
CA PHE A 213 20.92 -0.52 6.76
C PHE A 213 20.69 -1.84 6.01
N TRP A 214 21.69 -2.27 5.25
CA TRP A 214 21.75 -3.66 4.78
C TRP A 214 21.63 -4.60 5.98
N ALA A 215 21.20 -5.84 5.74
CA ALA A 215 21.03 -6.81 6.80
C ALA A 215 22.28 -6.87 7.71
N ASP A 216 22.15 -6.50 8.98
CA ASP A 216 23.18 -6.65 10.01
C ASP A 216 22.78 -7.79 10.96
N GLU A 217 23.68 -8.23 11.83
CA GLU A 217 23.39 -9.33 12.78
C GLU A 217 22.17 -9.02 13.68
N ASP A 218 21.82 -7.74 13.85
CA ASP A 218 20.66 -7.29 14.62
C ASP A 218 19.38 -7.13 13.77
N PHE A 219 19.45 -7.28 12.43
CA PHE A 219 18.38 -6.92 11.51
C PHE A 219 18.52 -7.66 10.16
N PRO A 220 17.90 -8.83 9.96
CA PRO A 220 18.11 -9.67 8.78
C PRO A 220 17.53 -9.11 7.45
N GLY A 221 16.93 -7.91 7.46
CA GLY A 221 16.40 -7.26 6.26
C GLY A 221 15.51 -6.06 6.60
N SER A 222 15.09 -5.28 5.59
CA SER A 222 14.29 -4.06 5.79
C SER A 222 12.90 -4.31 6.35
N ALA A 223 12.57 -3.71 7.51
CA ALA A 223 11.20 -3.77 8.03
C ALA A 223 10.22 -2.95 7.22
N ALA A 224 9.14 -3.60 6.78
CA ALA A 224 8.00 -2.96 6.15
C ALA A 224 7.19 -2.17 7.19
N ASN A 225 7.08 -2.70 8.42
CA ASN A 225 6.27 -2.15 9.49
C ASN A 225 7.05 -2.03 10.81
N MET A 226 6.56 -1.20 11.74
CA MET A 226 7.20 -0.96 13.04
C MET A 226 6.53 -1.78 14.15
N TRP A 227 7.33 -2.30 15.09
CA TRP A 227 6.84 -3.10 16.22
C TRP A 227 7.01 -2.37 17.56
N LEU A 228 5.90 -2.28 18.32
CA LEU A 228 5.85 -1.91 19.73
C LEU A 228 5.50 -3.15 20.57
N PRO A 229 6.46 -3.77 21.27
CA PRO A 229 6.18 -4.84 22.23
C PRO A 229 5.32 -4.32 23.39
N SER A 230 4.41 -5.15 23.92
CA SER A 230 3.49 -4.75 25.00
C SER A 230 4.20 -4.47 26.33
N GLU A 231 5.31 -5.13 26.60
CA GLU A 231 6.14 -4.95 27.79
C GLU A 231 7.00 -3.68 27.75
N ARG A 232 7.03 -2.97 26.62
CA ARG A 232 7.92 -1.83 26.39
C ARG A 232 7.19 -0.50 26.47
N ALA A 233 7.79 0.45 27.15
CA ALA A 233 7.30 1.84 27.16
C ALA A 233 7.36 2.45 25.75
N PRO A 234 6.37 3.28 25.37
CA PRO A 234 6.35 3.92 24.07
C PRO A 234 7.50 4.93 23.93
N ARG A 235 7.95 5.13 22.69
CA ARG A 235 9.17 5.86 22.30
C ARG A 235 8.87 7.04 21.38
N SER A 236 7.64 7.11 20.86
CA SER A 236 7.19 8.08 19.87
C SER A 236 5.70 8.36 20.03
N ALA A 237 5.22 9.45 19.43
CA ALA A 237 3.80 9.83 19.49
C ALA A 237 2.85 8.75 18.90
N PRO A 238 3.17 8.06 17.78
CA PRO A 238 2.36 6.93 17.31
C PRO A 238 2.24 5.79 18.31
N GLU A 239 3.31 5.48 19.05
CA GLU A 239 3.29 4.43 20.08
C GLU A 239 2.42 4.84 21.29
N VAL A 240 2.43 6.12 21.67
CA VAL A 240 1.51 6.66 22.69
C VAL A 240 0.06 6.56 22.21
N ALA A 241 -0.23 6.91 20.95
CA ALA A 241 -1.55 6.80 20.38
C ALA A 241 -2.05 5.34 20.32
N ALA A 242 -1.19 4.40 19.91
CA ALA A 242 -1.50 2.97 19.87
C ALA A 242 -1.96 2.43 21.22
N LEU A 243 -1.18 2.68 22.28
CA LEU A 243 -1.50 2.22 23.63
C LEU A 243 -2.76 2.92 24.18
N GLY A 244 -2.94 4.21 23.88
CA GLY A 244 -4.15 4.94 24.25
C GLY A 244 -5.41 4.40 23.57
N ILE A 245 -5.33 4.00 22.30
CA ILE A 245 -6.44 3.34 21.58
C ILE A 245 -6.77 2.00 22.23
N LEU A 246 -5.76 1.19 22.53
CA LEU A 246 -5.95 -0.11 23.19
C LEU A 246 -6.63 0.04 24.55
N GLN A 247 -6.14 0.96 25.37
CA GLN A 247 -6.63 1.17 26.73
C GLN A 247 -8.00 1.84 26.77
N HIS A 248 -8.23 2.88 25.98
CA HIS A 248 -9.39 3.75 26.16
C HIS A 248 -10.51 3.54 25.13
N VAL A 249 -10.19 3.05 23.93
CA VAL A 249 -11.19 2.77 22.89
C VAL A 249 -11.57 1.30 22.89
N LEU A 250 -10.57 0.41 22.80
CA LEU A 250 -10.79 -1.03 22.85
C LEU A 250 -11.14 -1.52 24.26
N GLN A 251 -10.67 -0.81 25.30
CA GLN A 251 -10.85 -1.18 26.71
C GLN A 251 -10.28 -2.57 27.03
N GLU A 252 -9.16 -2.89 26.39
CA GLU A 252 -8.46 -4.16 26.54
C GLU A 252 -7.21 -3.97 27.42
N ASP A 253 -6.78 -5.03 28.11
CA ASP A 253 -5.53 -5.01 28.86
C ASP A 253 -4.34 -5.24 27.92
N ALA A 254 -3.40 -4.29 27.89
CA ALA A 254 -2.19 -4.40 27.09
C ALA A 254 -1.35 -5.64 27.42
N ALA A 255 -1.46 -6.18 28.64
CA ALA A 255 -0.78 -7.41 29.04
C ALA A 255 -1.32 -8.68 28.35
N GLU A 256 -2.52 -8.62 27.75
CA GLU A 256 -3.08 -9.71 26.95
C GLU A 256 -2.60 -9.70 25.49
N PHE A 257 -1.85 -8.67 25.10
CA PHE A 257 -1.33 -8.50 23.74
C PHE A 257 0.18 -8.73 23.73
N SER A 258 0.68 -9.26 22.61
CA SER A 258 2.11 -9.40 22.34
C SER A 258 2.72 -8.07 21.91
N GLY A 259 1.93 -7.23 21.26
CA GLY A 259 2.33 -5.90 20.87
C GLY A 259 1.45 -5.28 19.80
N VAL A 260 1.90 -4.14 19.31
CA VAL A 260 1.25 -3.37 18.26
C VAL A 260 2.22 -3.23 17.10
N GLU A 261 1.78 -3.69 15.94
CA GLU A 261 2.40 -3.36 14.67
C GLU A 261 1.80 -2.04 14.19
N TYR A 262 2.64 -1.13 13.68
CA TYR A 262 2.16 0.15 13.19
C TYR A 262 3.01 0.71 12.05
N TRP A 263 2.37 1.53 11.21
CA TRP A 263 3.05 2.28 10.15
C TRP A 263 2.24 3.50 9.74
N ALA A 264 2.92 4.48 9.13
CA ALA A 264 2.26 5.60 8.47
C ALA A 264 2.07 5.31 6.99
N ARG A 265 1.00 5.85 6.41
CA ARG A 265 0.76 5.83 4.97
C ARG A 265 0.32 7.20 4.51
N VAL A 266 1.07 7.76 3.57
CA VAL A 266 0.78 9.03 2.89
C VAL A 266 0.53 8.69 1.42
N ARG A 267 -0.69 8.94 0.94
CA ARG A 267 -1.10 8.62 -0.43
C ARG A 267 -1.85 9.80 -1.02
N SER A 268 -1.62 10.08 -2.29
CA SER A 268 -2.42 11.06 -3.02
C SER A 268 -3.91 10.67 -3.01
N PHE A 269 -4.80 11.67 -3.07
CA PHE A 269 -6.25 11.49 -3.08
C PHE A 269 -6.78 10.65 -4.26
N ASN A 270 -5.95 10.45 -5.28
CA ASN A 270 -6.26 9.68 -6.47
C ASN A 270 -5.76 8.24 -6.46
N LEU A 271 -5.17 7.79 -5.35
CA LEU A 271 -4.73 6.40 -5.19
C LEU A 271 -5.56 5.68 -4.14
N GLY A 272 -6.06 4.51 -4.52
CA GLY A 272 -6.59 3.53 -3.59
C GLY A 272 -5.48 2.68 -2.96
N ALA A 273 -5.91 1.67 -2.21
CA ALA A 273 -5.07 0.57 -1.78
C ALA A 273 -5.79 -0.72 -2.16
N ALA A 274 -5.01 -1.68 -2.68
CA ALA A 274 -5.52 -3.01 -3.02
C ALA A 274 -6.19 -3.65 -1.80
N PHE A 275 -7.21 -4.46 -2.06
CA PHE A 275 -7.92 -5.18 -1.01
C PHE A 275 -7.07 -6.35 -0.53
N HIS A 276 -6.95 -6.50 0.79
CA HIS A 276 -6.08 -7.47 1.42
C HIS A 276 -6.56 -7.81 2.84
N TYR A 277 -5.81 -8.69 3.48
CA TYR A 277 -5.86 -8.94 4.92
C TYR A 277 -4.54 -8.49 5.55
N ASP A 278 -4.61 -8.05 6.80
CA ASP A 278 -3.42 -7.82 7.60
C ASP A 278 -2.87 -9.16 8.10
N THR A 279 -1.61 -9.47 7.78
CA THR A 279 -1.01 -10.78 8.04
C THR A 279 0.45 -10.65 8.45
N ALA A 280 0.97 -11.64 9.18
CA ALA A 280 2.31 -11.58 9.77
C ALA A 280 3.47 -11.72 8.75
N VAL A 281 3.19 -12.15 7.52
CA VAL A 281 4.18 -12.42 6.46
C VAL A 281 3.68 -11.85 5.13
N ASP A 282 4.60 -11.31 4.32
CA ASP A 282 4.27 -10.79 2.99
C ASP A 282 3.79 -11.94 2.10
N ALA A 283 2.65 -11.76 1.42
CA ALA A 283 2.01 -12.74 0.55
C ALA A 283 2.82 -13.07 -0.71
N LYS A 284 4.12 -12.74 -0.76
CA LYS A 284 5.05 -12.99 -1.88
C LYS A 284 6.08 -14.07 -1.58
N ASP A 285 6.26 -14.47 -0.32
CA ASP A 285 7.05 -15.65 0.06
C ASP A 285 6.20 -16.94 0.00
N VAL A 286 5.47 -17.11 -1.10
CA VAL A 286 4.38 -18.09 -1.31
C VAL A 286 4.87 -19.54 -1.50
N HIS A 287 6.16 -19.83 -1.34
CA HIS A 287 6.74 -21.08 -1.83
C HIS A 287 7.46 -21.97 -0.81
N GLY A 288 7.35 -21.71 0.49
CA GLY A 288 7.87 -22.65 1.49
C GLY A 288 6.95 -22.72 2.69
N ASP A 289 6.15 -23.79 2.77
CA ASP A 289 5.49 -24.21 4.01
C ASP A 289 4.46 -23.24 4.59
N TRP A 290 3.46 -22.89 3.78
CA TRP A 290 2.16 -22.55 4.35
C TRP A 290 1.66 -23.73 5.16
N ILE A 291 1.51 -23.54 6.47
CA ILE A 291 0.67 -24.38 7.30
C ILE A 291 -0.78 -24.16 6.81
N HIS A 292 -1.15 -24.85 5.74
CA HIS A 292 -2.52 -24.94 5.20
C HIS A 292 -3.24 -23.60 4.93
N GLY A 293 -2.57 -22.60 4.34
CA GLY A 293 -3.27 -21.44 3.76
C GLY A 293 -3.86 -20.42 4.75
N ASN A 294 -3.52 -20.46 6.06
CA ASN A 294 -3.94 -19.42 7.01
C ASN A 294 -2.77 -18.72 7.70
N PRO A 295 -2.48 -17.46 7.34
CA PRO A 295 -1.43 -16.70 7.99
C PRO A 295 -1.93 -16.16 9.34
N TRP A 296 -1.01 -15.93 10.28
CA TRP A 296 -1.34 -15.25 11.53
C TRP A 296 -1.87 -13.84 11.25
N ARG A 297 -2.90 -13.44 12.01
CA ARG A 297 -3.58 -12.15 11.85
C ARG A 297 -3.63 -11.39 13.17
N PRO A 298 -3.66 -10.04 13.12
CA PRO A 298 -3.98 -9.27 14.29
C PRO A 298 -5.42 -9.56 14.74
N GLN A 299 -5.74 -9.19 15.97
CA GLN A 299 -7.12 -9.19 16.44
C GLN A 299 -7.87 -7.99 15.88
N TRP A 300 -7.25 -6.81 16.00
CA TRP A 300 -7.82 -5.54 15.59
C TRP A 300 -6.89 -4.83 14.63
N SER A 301 -7.45 -4.30 13.55
CA SER A 301 -6.79 -3.36 12.66
C SER A 301 -7.49 -2.01 12.76
N CYS A 302 -6.70 -0.95 12.78
CA CYS A 302 -7.14 0.40 13.02
C CYS A 302 -6.57 1.35 11.99
N VAL A 303 -7.40 2.24 11.46
CA VAL A 303 -6.99 3.35 10.58
C VAL A 303 -7.29 4.67 11.29
N LEU A 304 -6.24 5.35 11.73
CA LEU A 304 -6.32 6.70 12.27
C LEU A 304 -6.07 7.72 11.16
N TYR A 305 -7.08 8.54 10.87
CA TYR A 305 -7.03 9.56 9.82
C TYR A 305 -6.50 10.89 10.35
N LEU A 306 -5.41 11.38 9.78
CA LEU A 306 -4.85 12.70 10.10
C LEU A 306 -5.34 13.79 9.15
N THR A 307 -5.79 13.40 7.97
CA THR A 307 -6.40 14.28 6.98
C THR A 307 -7.72 13.69 6.47
N ASP A 308 -8.48 14.54 5.80
CA ASP A 308 -9.56 14.09 4.94
C ASP A 308 -9.01 13.31 3.74
N GLY A 309 -9.89 12.62 3.02
CA GLY A 309 -9.54 11.80 1.86
C GLY A 309 -10.62 10.77 1.51
N GLY A 310 -10.24 9.83 0.63
CA GLY A 310 -11.10 8.73 0.19
C GLY A 310 -11.40 7.71 1.29
N PRO A 311 -12.46 6.91 1.12
CA PRO A 311 -12.92 6.01 2.16
C PRO A 311 -12.05 4.76 2.32
N THR A 312 -12.09 4.19 3.52
CA THR A 312 -11.74 2.78 3.74
C THR A 312 -13.02 1.94 3.63
N LEU A 313 -12.95 0.84 2.87
CA LEU A 313 -14.02 -0.15 2.73
C LEU A 313 -13.60 -1.44 3.45
N VAL A 314 -14.43 -1.91 4.38
CA VAL A 314 -14.27 -3.17 5.11
C VAL A 314 -15.42 -4.08 4.71
N LEU A 315 -15.12 -5.26 4.20
CA LEU A 315 -16.07 -6.22 3.65
C LEU A 315 -16.22 -7.40 4.61
N ASP A 316 -17.40 -8.00 4.59
CA ASP A 316 -17.73 -9.16 5.42
C ASP A 316 -17.14 -10.49 4.91
N GLN A 317 -16.05 -10.41 4.14
CA GLN A 317 -15.33 -11.54 3.59
C GLN A 317 -14.14 -11.90 4.48
N VAL A 318 -13.99 -13.19 4.77
CA VAL A 318 -12.91 -13.79 5.55
C VAL A 318 -12.17 -14.81 4.69
N HIS A 319 -11.00 -15.29 5.11
CA HIS A 319 -10.46 -16.51 4.49
C HIS A 319 -11.30 -17.72 4.92
N CYS A 320 -11.43 -18.69 4.03
CA CYS A 320 -11.83 -20.04 4.39
C CYS A 320 -10.61 -20.97 4.52
N ASP A 321 -10.84 -22.16 5.08
CA ASP A 321 -9.85 -23.23 5.25
C ASP A 321 -9.25 -23.73 3.93
N ALA A 322 -9.98 -23.57 2.82
CA ALA A 322 -9.49 -23.87 1.48
C ALA A 322 -8.58 -22.77 0.88
N GLY A 323 -8.33 -21.68 1.63
CA GLY A 323 -7.43 -20.60 1.22
C GLY A 323 -8.07 -19.52 0.34
N TYR A 324 -9.39 -19.56 0.13
CA TYR A 324 -10.12 -18.57 -0.67
C TYR A 324 -10.77 -17.49 0.20
N VAL A 325 -11.14 -16.38 -0.44
CA VAL A 325 -11.99 -15.33 0.13
C VAL A 325 -13.44 -15.82 0.12
N ASP A 326 -14.10 -15.84 1.29
CA ASP A 326 -15.49 -16.30 1.47
C ASP A 326 -16.29 -15.30 2.31
N PRO A 327 -17.53 -14.94 1.94
CA PRO A 327 -18.21 -15.29 0.67
C PRO A 327 -17.50 -14.73 -0.56
N VAL A 328 -17.79 -15.26 -1.76
CA VAL A 328 -17.19 -14.78 -3.02
C VAL A 328 -17.55 -13.32 -3.29
N LEU A 329 -18.83 -12.97 -3.13
CA LEU A 329 -19.33 -11.60 -3.06
C LEU A 329 -19.71 -11.27 -1.62
N PRO A 330 -19.34 -10.08 -1.12
CA PRO A 330 -19.72 -9.64 0.22
C PRO A 330 -21.24 -9.43 0.30
N ALA A 331 -21.85 -9.86 1.40
CA ALA A 331 -23.27 -9.60 1.64
C ALA A 331 -23.49 -8.23 2.28
N ALA A 332 -22.53 -7.78 3.09
CA ALA A 332 -22.51 -6.51 3.77
C ALA A 332 -21.09 -5.94 3.92
N GLY A 333 -21.00 -4.66 4.24
CA GLY A 333 -19.72 -3.99 4.44
C GLY A 333 -19.86 -2.72 5.26
N HIS A 334 -18.73 -2.11 5.56
CA HIS A 334 -18.66 -0.81 6.21
C HIS A 334 -17.75 0.12 5.41
N LEU A 335 -18.22 1.34 5.19
CA LEU A 335 -17.49 2.37 4.49
C LEU A 335 -17.27 3.54 5.44
N CYS A 336 -16.01 3.89 5.66
CA CYS A 336 -15.64 5.01 6.53
C CYS A 336 -14.93 6.07 5.72
N MET A 337 -15.55 7.24 5.58
CA MET A 337 -14.88 8.39 4.98
C MET A 337 -13.78 8.89 5.90
N ALA A 338 -12.60 9.12 5.32
CA ALA A 338 -11.51 9.73 6.03
C ALA A 338 -11.91 11.12 6.53
N ARG A 339 -11.64 11.37 7.81
CA ARG A 339 -11.85 12.65 8.47
C ARG A 339 -10.75 12.84 9.49
N ARG A 340 -10.14 14.01 9.56
CA ARG A 340 -9.12 14.29 10.57
C ARG A 340 -9.58 13.93 12.00
N ASN A 341 -8.72 13.25 12.74
CA ASN A 341 -8.94 12.74 14.10
C ASN A 341 -10.08 11.71 14.22
N ARG A 342 -10.42 11.05 13.10
CA ARG A 342 -11.27 9.86 13.09
C ARG A 342 -10.42 8.60 13.22
N LEU A 343 -10.91 7.65 13.97
CA LEU A 343 -10.40 6.28 14.05
C LEU A 343 -11.45 5.33 13.48
N LEU A 344 -11.07 4.52 12.50
CA LEU A 344 -11.82 3.32 12.12
C LEU A 344 -11.14 2.12 12.80
N ILE A 345 -11.91 1.25 13.43
CA ILE A 345 -11.45 -0.02 13.99
C ILE A 345 -12.28 -1.14 13.38
N PHE A 346 -11.61 -2.23 13.00
CA PHE A 346 -12.27 -3.44 12.54
C PHE A 346 -11.50 -4.70 12.93
N ARG A 347 -12.19 -5.83 12.89
CA ARG A 347 -11.61 -7.16 13.08
C ARG A 347 -10.67 -7.44 11.90
N ALA A 348 -9.40 -7.74 12.18
CA ALA A 348 -8.36 -7.73 11.14
C ALA A 348 -8.43 -8.92 10.15
N ASP A 349 -9.28 -9.90 10.43
CA ASP A 349 -9.58 -11.00 9.52
C ASP A 349 -10.64 -10.65 8.45
N LEU A 350 -11.19 -9.43 8.47
CA LEU A 350 -12.09 -8.90 7.46
C LEU A 350 -11.32 -8.33 6.27
N PHE A 351 -11.80 -8.60 5.07
CA PHE A 351 -11.17 -8.12 3.84
C PHE A 351 -11.39 -6.63 3.67
N HIS A 352 -10.35 -5.87 3.37
CA HIS A 352 -10.46 -4.42 3.36
C HIS A 352 -9.47 -3.74 2.42
N GLY A 353 -9.82 -2.51 2.04
CA GLY A 353 -9.03 -1.68 1.15
C GLY A 353 -9.41 -0.21 1.29
N SER A 354 -8.79 0.66 0.50
CA SER A 354 -9.18 2.07 0.43
C SER A 354 -9.42 2.50 -1.00
N LEU A 355 -10.43 3.34 -1.19
CA LEU A 355 -10.81 3.85 -2.51
C LEU A 355 -10.29 5.28 -2.69
N PRO A 356 -9.92 5.68 -3.92
CA PRO A 356 -9.57 7.06 -4.20
C PRO A 356 -10.80 7.97 -4.05
N GLU A 357 -10.60 9.21 -3.59
CA GLU A 357 -11.66 10.23 -3.56
C GLU A 357 -11.85 10.86 -4.95
N LYS A 358 -10.74 11.11 -5.64
CA LYS A 358 -10.72 11.75 -6.95
C LYS A 358 -10.01 10.84 -7.94
N ILE A 359 -10.68 10.43 -8.99
CA ILE A 359 -10.06 9.63 -10.05
C ILE A 359 -9.32 10.54 -11.04
N TRP A 360 -8.19 10.05 -11.58
CA TRP A 360 -7.53 10.59 -12.78
C TRP A 360 -7.03 12.04 -12.72
N LEU A 361 -6.88 12.64 -11.54
CA LEU A 361 -6.38 14.00 -11.36
C LEU A 361 -5.11 14.01 -10.54
N ASP A 362 -4.02 14.58 -11.07
CA ASP A 362 -2.85 14.91 -10.25
C ASP A 362 -3.26 15.92 -9.17
N THR A 363 -2.77 15.69 -7.96
CA THR A 363 -3.10 16.53 -6.82
C THR A 363 -2.02 16.42 -5.77
N ASP A 364 -1.66 17.56 -5.19
CA ASP A 364 -0.76 17.62 -4.03
C ASP A 364 -1.48 17.25 -2.73
N MET A 365 -2.81 17.02 -2.78
CA MET A 365 -3.58 16.58 -1.63
C MET A 365 -3.28 15.12 -1.32
N SER A 366 -2.93 14.85 -0.06
CA SER A 366 -2.60 13.51 0.40
C SER A 366 -3.46 13.08 1.57
N ARG A 367 -4.01 11.86 1.49
CA ARG A 367 -4.63 11.13 2.60
C ARG A 367 -3.52 10.58 3.49
N LYS A 368 -3.40 11.14 4.69
CA LYS A 368 -2.40 10.75 5.69
C LYS A 368 -3.04 9.94 6.80
N VAL A 369 -2.52 8.75 7.04
CA VAL A 369 -3.02 7.85 8.08
C VAL A 369 -1.89 7.21 8.87
N PHE A 370 -2.18 6.87 10.12
CA PHE A 370 -1.48 5.81 10.83
C PHE A 370 -2.36 4.56 10.88
N ILE A 371 -1.73 3.42 10.68
CA ILE A 371 -2.37 2.11 10.81
C ILE A 371 -1.79 1.42 12.04
N PHE A 372 -2.66 0.81 12.84
CA PHE A 372 -2.29 0.06 14.04
C PHE A 372 -2.95 -1.32 14.02
N ASN A 373 -2.12 -2.35 14.10
CA ASN A 373 -2.52 -3.75 14.16
C ASN A 373 -2.20 -4.27 15.56
N PHE A 374 -3.22 -4.69 16.30
CA PHE A 374 -3.10 -5.17 17.66
C PHE A 374 -3.01 -6.70 17.66
N TRP A 375 -1.85 -7.20 18.03
CA TRP A 375 -1.51 -8.62 17.97
C TRP A 375 -1.62 -9.25 19.35
N ARG A 376 -2.54 -10.21 19.51
CA ARG A 376 -2.80 -10.83 20.80
C ARG A 376 -1.66 -11.77 21.19
N ARG A 377 -1.35 -12.80 20.40
CA ARG A 377 -0.35 -13.83 20.78
C ARG A 377 0.82 -13.98 19.81
N HIS A 378 0.60 -13.63 18.56
CA HIS A 378 1.65 -13.74 17.55
C HIS A 378 2.48 -12.47 17.47
N VAL A 379 3.80 -12.63 17.33
CA VAL A 379 4.72 -11.54 17.02
C VAL A 379 5.09 -11.69 15.55
N PRO A 380 4.71 -10.74 14.67
CA PRO A 380 5.06 -10.84 13.26
C PRO A 380 6.57 -10.95 13.06
N GLU A 381 6.98 -11.79 12.12
CA GLU A 381 8.38 -12.18 11.97
C GLU A 381 9.23 -11.08 11.30
N SER A 382 10.51 -11.10 11.65
CA SER A 382 11.53 -10.34 10.93
C SER A 382 11.81 -11.00 9.57
N PRO A 383 11.98 -10.25 8.46
CA PRO A 383 12.18 -8.80 8.45
C PRO A 383 10.90 -7.97 8.44
N SER A 384 9.72 -8.54 8.17
CA SER A 384 8.48 -7.81 7.86
C SER A 384 8.09 -6.75 8.90
N CYS A 385 8.20 -7.06 10.20
CA CYS A 385 7.88 -6.15 11.28
C CYS A 385 8.94 -6.19 12.39
N GLN A 386 9.48 -5.03 12.79
CA GLN A 386 10.57 -5.00 13.76
C GLN A 386 10.56 -3.73 14.63
N PRO A 387 11.16 -3.75 15.83
CA PRO A 387 11.30 -2.55 16.64
C PRO A 387 12.06 -1.44 15.88
N PRO A 388 11.53 -0.22 15.76
CA PRO A 388 12.18 0.83 15.00
C PRO A 388 13.47 1.30 15.67
N LYS A 389 14.54 1.44 14.88
CA LYS A 389 15.84 2.00 15.32
C LYS A 389 15.82 3.54 15.33
N LEU A 390 14.83 4.16 15.99
CA LEU A 390 14.59 5.61 15.97
C LEU A 390 15.83 6.44 16.34
N ALA A 391 16.68 5.92 17.23
CA ALA A 391 17.91 6.58 17.67
C ALA A 391 19.00 6.65 16.60
N ARG A 392 19.04 5.67 15.67
CA ARG A 392 20.09 5.58 14.64
C ARG A 392 19.65 6.14 13.29
N HIS A 393 18.34 6.34 13.07
CA HIS A 393 17.86 6.91 11.83
C HIS A 393 17.82 8.44 11.89
N VAL A 394 18.63 9.10 11.07
CA VAL A 394 18.86 10.57 11.09
C VAL A 394 17.56 11.36 11.14
N ALA A 395 16.61 11.06 10.24
CA ALA A 395 15.33 11.76 10.24
C ALA A 395 14.41 11.42 11.44
N MET A 396 14.49 10.21 11.99
CA MET A 396 13.56 9.78 13.06
C MET A 396 14.00 10.24 14.45
N GLN A 397 15.28 10.60 14.63
CA GLN A 397 15.80 11.08 15.91
C GLN A 397 15.00 12.25 16.47
N ARG A 398 14.47 13.14 15.59
CA ARG A 398 13.68 14.32 15.97
C ARG A 398 12.28 14.00 16.51
N HIS A 399 11.79 12.77 16.32
CA HIS A 399 10.46 12.32 16.76
C HIS A 399 10.51 11.42 18.00
N ARG A 400 11.69 11.24 18.58
CA ARG A 400 11.84 10.46 19.81
C ARG A 400 11.33 11.27 20.99
N LEU A 401 10.43 10.66 21.74
CA LEU A 401 9.97 11.22 23.01
C LEU A 401 10.90 10.78 24.15
N LYS A 402 11.10 11.67 25.13
CA LYS A 402 11.73 11.30 26.39
C LYS A 402 10.69 10.66 27.32
N ALA A 403 11.14 10.03 28.39
CA ALA A 403 10.25 9.36 29.34
C ALA A 403 9.25 10.34 29.99
N GLU A 404 9.69 11.55 30.31
CA GLU A 404 8.84 12.61 30.86
C GLU A 404 7.77 13.10 29.87
N ASP A 405 8.12 13.18 28.58
CA ASP A 405 7.20 13.60 27.51
C ASP A 405 6.14 12.52 27.28
N VAL A 406 6.56 11.25 27.27
CA VAL A 406 5.66 10.09 27.18
C VAL A 406 4.64 10.09 28.29
N ALA A 407 5.09 10.21 29.54
CA ALA A 407 4.20 10.20 30.71
C ALA A 407 3.20 11.37 30.65
N THR A 408 3.68 12.55 30.22
CA THR A 408 2.84 13.74 30.03
C THR A 408 1.77 13.51 28.95
N SER A 409 2.17 13.00 27.78
CA SER A 409 1.24 12.72 26.67
C SER A 409 0.22 11.64 27.01
N GLN A 410 0.61 10.59 27.74
CA GLN A 410 -0.32 9.57 28.24
C GLN A 410 -1.32 10.14 29.23
N ALA A 411 -0.88 10.98 30.18
CA ALA A 411 -1.77 11.62 31.14
C ALA A 411 -2.77 12.58 30.46
N GLN A 412 -2.31 13.39 29.51
CA GLN A 412 -3.16 14.28 28.72
C GLN A 412 -4.19 13.51 27.88
N LEU A 413 -3.79 12.35 27.32
CA LEU A 413 -4.71 11.49 26.59
C LEU A 413 -5.77 10.88 27.53
N ALA A 414 -5.37 10.40 28.69
CA ALA A 414 -6.32 9.88 29.68
C ALA A 414 -7.32 10.95 30.14
N GLU A 415 -6.86 12.20 30.35
CA GLU A 415 -7.73 13.34 30.66
C GLU A 415 -8.71 13.63 29.52
N HIS A 416 -8.25 13.55 28.26
CA HIS A 416 -9.12 13.74 27.08
C HIS A 416 -10.26 12.73 27.01
N PHE A 417 -10.00 11.46 27.35
CA PHE A 417 -11.05 10.43 27.45
C PHE A 417 -11.97 10.62 28.67
N ALA A 418 -11.50 11.27 29.73
CA ALA A 418 -12.29 11.62 30.91
C ALA A 418 -13.02 12.98 30.79
N ALA A 419 -12.77 13.72 29.71
CA ALA A 419 -13.29 15.07 29.53
C ALA A 419 -14.80 15.12 29.29
N SER A 420 -15.35 16.33 29.23
CA SER A 420 -16.76 16.57 28.89
C SER A 420 -17.14 15.90 27.55
N PRO A 421 -18.38 15.43 27.37
CA PRO A 421 -18.87 14.87 26.10
C PRO A 421 -18.68 15.81 24.88
N LEU A 422 -18.48 17.11 25.11
CA LEU A 422 -18.21 18.08 24.07
C LEU A 422 -16.83 17.93 23.42
N THR A 423 -15.83 17.48 24.17
CA THR A 423 -14.43 17.37 23.73
C THR A 423 -13.94 15.93 23.73
N ALA A 424 -14.59 15.04 24.48
CA ALA A 424 -14.23 13.63 24.55
C ALA A 424 -14.43 12.90 23.20
N PRO A 425 -13.70 11.79 22.98
CA PRO A 425 -13.89 10.90 21.85
C PRO A 425 -15.34 10.42 21.71
N ARG A 426 -15.87 10.39 20.48
CA ARG A 426 -17.28 10.04 20.21
C ARG A 426 -17.40 8.90 19.23
N ALA A 427 -18.11 7.85 19.61
CA ALA A 427 -18.49 6.79 18.69
C ALA A 427 -19.38 7.37 17.57
N VAL A 428 -19.04 7.05 16.32
CA VAL A 428 -19.79 7.45 15.13
C VAL A 428 -20.79 6.34 14.82
N GLN A 429 -22.07 6.67 14.80
CA GLN A 429 -23.12 5.72 14.43
C GLN A 429 -23.12 5.50 12.91
N PRO A 430 -23.08 4.24 12.43
CA PRO A 430 -23.12 3.97 11.00
C PRO A 430 -24.50 4.28 10.43
N GLN A 431 -24.54 5.01 9.32
CA GLN A 431 -25.74 5.18 8.53
C GLN A 431 -25.99 3.93 7.69
N LEU A 432 -27.18 3.34 7.78
CA LEU A 432 -27.53 2.14 7.01
C LEU A 432 -27.92 2.50 5.58
N LEU A 433 -27.23 1.89 4.61
CA LEU A 433 -27.54 1.91 3.18
C LEU A 433 -27.99 0.50 2.78
N ALA A 434 -29.23 0.37 2.32
CA ALA A 434 -29.87 -0.94 2.17
C ALA A 434 -30.95 -1.00 1.09
N THR A 435 -31.12 0.03 0.27
CA THR A 435 -32.00 0.00 -0.91
C THR A 435 -31.18 0.20 -2.19
N LYS A 436 -31.70 -0.19 -3.35
CA LYS A 436 -30.97 -0.03 -4.62
C LYS A 436 -30.60 1.42 -4.92
N GLU A 437 -31.49 2.35 -4.55
CA GLU A 437 -31.30 3.78 -4.72
C GLU A 437 -30.13 4.33 -3.88
N ASP A 438 -29.75 3.63 -2.80
CA ASP A 438 -28.54 3.97 -2.05
C ASP A 438 -27.26 3.65 -2.84
N PHE A 439 -27.34 2.77 -3.84
CA PHE A 439 -26.22 2.25 -4.63
C PHE A 439 -26.37 2.53 -6.14
N PRO A 440 -26.41 3.81 -6.57
CA PRO A 440 -26.58 4.17 -7.98
C PRO A 440 -25.29 4.01 -8.82
N HIS A 441 -24.17 3.72 -8.18
CA HIS A 441 -22.84 3.61 -8.77
C HIS A 441 -22.30 2.19 -8.58
N SER A 442 -21.10 1.92 -9.08
CA SER A 442 -20.42 0.65 -8.85
C SER A 442 -18.91 0.82 -8.76
N SER A 443 -18.25 -0.19 -8.23
CA SER A 443 -16.80 -0.30 -8.21
C SER A 443 -16.39 -1.69 -8.65
N ASP A 444 -15.48 -1.74 -9.63
CA ASP A 444 -14.74 -2.96 -9.91
C ASP A 444 -13.60 -3.06 -8.91
N LEU A 445 -13.61 -4.11 -8.09
CA LEU A 445 -12.56 -4.35 -7.11
C LEU A 445 -11.45 -5.26 -7.67
N ASP A 446 -11.47 -5.57 -8.96
CA ASP A 446 -10.55 -6.43 -9.73
C ASP A 446 -10.58 -7.93 -9.35
N TYR A 447 -10.83 -8.27 -8.09
CA TYR A 447 -10.88 -9.66 -7.60
C TYR A 447 -12.29 -10.26 -7.56
N LEU A 448 -13.34 -9.44 -7.70
CA LEU A 448 -14.73 -9.88 -7.67
C LEU A 448 -15.19 -10.35 -9.05
N PRO A 449 -16.11 -11.34 -9.13
CA PRO A 449 -16.63 -11.82 -10.41
C PRO A 449 -17.53 -10.80 -11.13
N VAL A 450 -18.10 -9.86 -10.39
CA VAL A 450 -18.96 -8.77 -10.89
C VAL A 450 -18.66 -7.47 -10.14
N PRO A 451 -18.87 -6.29 -10.76
CA PRO A 451 -18.72 -5.02 -10.06
C PRO A 451 -19.69 -4.92 -8.89
N LEU A 452 -19.21 -4.37 -7.77
CA LEU A 452 -20.00 -4.22 -6.56
C LEU A 452 -20.87 -2.95 -6.65
N PRO A 453 -22.18 -2.99 -6.30
CA PRO A 453 -22.99 -1.77 -6.22
C PRO A 453 -22.47 -0.83 -5.13
N MET A 454 -22.32 0.46 -5.42
CA MET A 454 -21.70 1.43 -4.51
C MET A 454 -22.52 2.72 -4.40
N PRO A 455 -22.46 3.42 -3.25
CA PRO A 455 -22.98 4.77 -3.15
C PRO A 455 -22.21 5.73 -4.07
N SER A 456 -22.83 6.85 -4.44
CA SER A 456 -22.11 7.87 -5.21
C SER A 456 -21.03 8.56 -4.36
N MET A 457 -19.85 8.82 -4.95
CA MET A 457 -18.79 9.56 -4.25
C MET A 457 -19.24 10.97 -3.83
N SER A 458 -20.16 11.59 -4.59
CA SER A 458 -20.77 12.88 -4.22
C SER A 458 -21.49 12.82 -2.87
N ARG A 459 -22.33 11.78 -2.65
CA ARG A 459 -23.00 11.55 -1.37
C ARG A 459 -21.99 11.34 -0.25
N LEU A 460 -21.01 10.48 -0.49
CA LEU A 460 -19.98 10.14 0.50
C LEU A 460 -19.15 11.37 0.91
N CYS A 461 -18.75 12.21 -0.04
CA CYS A 461 -17.99 13.43 0.22
C CYS A 461 -18.83 14.53 0.89
N ALA A 462 -20.13 14.64 0.60
CA ALA A 462 -20.99 15.66 1.18
C ALA A 462 -21.15 15.47 2.70
N GLU A 463 -21.30 14.23 3.14
CA GLU A 463 -21.54 13.91 4.55
C GLU A 463 -20.24 13.54 5.30
N ARG A 464 -19.23 13.01 4.59
CA ARG A 464 -18.03 12.39 5.18
C ARG A 464 -18.38 11.45 6.35
N GLY A 465 -19.41 10.63 6.16
CA GLY A 465 -19.97 9.77 7.20
C GLY A 465 -19.23 8.45 7.41
N PHE A 466 -19.84 7.63 8.27
CA PHE A 466 -19.56 6.21 8.44
C PHE A 466 -20.83 5.46 8.06
N TYR A 467 -20.72 4.43 7.23
CA TYR A 467 -21.86 3.75 6.62
C TYR A 467 -21.77 2.24 6.83
N ARG A 468 -22.93 1.62 7.05
CA ARG A 468 -23.13 0.19 6.91
C ARG A 468 -23.82 -0.07 5.59
N LEU A 469 -23.19 -0.86 4.73
CA LEU A 469 -23.70 -1.26 3.43
C LEU A 469 -24.33 -2.64 3.58
N ASP A 470 -25.59 -2.79 3.19
CA ASP A 470 -26.33 -4.05 3.23
C ASP A 470 -26.83 -4.40 1.82
N TRP A 471 -25.93 -5.01 1.04
CA TRP A 471 -26.18 -5.36 -0.36
C TRP A 471 -27.23 -6.46 -0.47
N LEU A 472 -27.22 -7.43 0.44
CA LEU A 472 -28.21 -8.51 0.43
C LEU A 472 -29.63 -7.99 0.67
N LYS A 473 -29.81 -7.05 1.60
CA LYS A 473 -31.11 -6.41 1.81
C LYS A 473 -31.53 -5.56 0.61
N ALA A 474 -30.61 -4.85 -0.02
CA ALA A 474 -30.89 -4.10 -1.25
C ALA A 474 -31.30 -5.01 -2.42
N ALA A 475 -30.66 -6.18 -2.53
CA ALA A 475 -31.00 -7.20 -3.53
C ALA A 475 -32.41 -7.79 -3.29
N ALA A 476 -32.75 -8.11 -2.04
CA ALA A 476 -34.04 -8.72 -1.66
C ALA A 476 -35.26 -7.84 -1.88
N GLY A 477 -35.10 -6.51 -2.01
CA GLY A 477 -36.16 -5.60 -2.43
C GLY A 477 -36.68 -5.87 -3.85
N SER A 478 -36.00 -6.72 -4.62
CA SER A 478 -36.39 -7.19 -5.94
C SER A 478 -37.37 -8.35 -5.83
N LYS A 479 -38.67 -8.11 -6.06
CA LYS A 479 -39.54 -9.24 -6.43
C LYS A 479 -39.06 -9.79 -7.78
N CYS A 480 -38.67 -11.06 -7.78
CA CYS A 480 -38.45 -11.86 -8.98
C CYS A 480 -39.64 -11.69 -9.95
N GLY A 481 -39.37 -11.18 -11.14
CA GLY A 481 -40.16 -11.56 -12.31
C GLY A 481 -39.91 -13.04 -12.55
N VAL A 482 -40.89 -13.88 -12.21
CA VAL A 482 -40.84 -15.33 -12.38
C VAL A 482 -40.60 -15.66 -13.85
N GLY A 483 -39.51 -16.36 -14.15
CA GLY A 483 -39.32 -16.95 -15.48
C GLY A 483 -37.90 -17.38 -15.85
N ALA A 484 -37.24 -18.25 -15.09
CA ALA A 484 -36.17 -19.09 -15.64
C ALA A 484 -36.00 -20.38 -14.83
N SER A 485 -35.89 -21.51 -15.53
CA SER A 485 -35.70 -22.85 -14.95
C SER A 485 -34.33 -22.98 -14.28
N PRO A 486 -34.18 -23.85 -13.27
CA PRO A 486 -32.91 -24.06 -12.60
C PRO A 486 -31.91 -24.68 -13.58
N VAL A 487 -30.84 -23.96 -13.90
CA VAL A 487 -29.67 -24.51 -14.61
C VAL A 487 -28.79 -25.20 -13.56
N GLN A 488 -28.52 -26.48 -13.76
CA GLN A 488 -27.51 -27.20 -12.98
C GLN A 488 -26.13 -26.58 -13.27
N VAL A 489 -25.46 -26.12 -12.22
CA VAL A 489 -24.08 -25.63 -12.30
C VAL A 489 -23.12 -26.82 -12.26
N ASP A 490 -22.35 -27.00 -13.33
CA ASP A 490 -21.23 -27.94 -13.43
C ASP A 490 -20.04 -27.40 -12.61
N PRO A 491 -19.45 -28.18 -11.67
CA PRO A 491 -18.36 -27.74 -10.80
C PRO A 491 -16.98 -27.64 -11.49
N SER A 492 -16.93 -27.52 -12.81
CA SER A 492 -15.66 -27.41 -13.55
C SER A 492 -15.07 -25.99 -13.45
N PRO A 493 -13.74 -25.82 -13.30
CA PRO A 493 -13.11 -24.52 -13.13
C PRO A 493 -13.31 -23.65 -14.37
N LEU A 494 -14.03 -22.53 -14.21
CA LEU A 494 -14.21 -21.53 -15.24
C LEU A 494 -12.85 -20.95 -15.66
N GLN A 495 -12.48 -21.13 -16.93
CA GLN A 495 -11.38 -20.40 -17.55
C GLN A 495 -11.79 -18.91 -17.61
N MET A 496 -11.12 -18.10 -16.78
CA MET A 496 -11.26 -16.65 -16.77
C MET A 496 -10.87 -16.07 -18.13
N THR A 497 -11.79 -15.38 -18.79
CA THR A 497 -11.46 -14.46 -19.88
C THR A 497 -11.18 -13.09 -19.28
N PHE A 498 -9.93 -12.62 -19.44
CA PHE A 498 -9.53 -11.27 -19.07
C PHE A 498 -10.41 -10.26 -19.83
N ARG A 499 -11.24 -9.49 -19.11
CA ARG A 499 -11.92 -8.33 -19.68
C ARG A 499 -10.88 -7.22 -19.87
N GLN A 500 -10.83 -6.64 -21.07
CA GLN A 500 -9.93 -5.53 -21.36
C GLN A 500 -10.31 -4.30 -20.51
N PRO A 501 -9.33 -3.50 -20.04
CA PRO A 501 -9.61 -2.28 -19.29
C PRO A 501 -10.44 -1.31 -20.13
N LEU A 502 -11.44 -0.69 -19.51
CA LEU A 502 -12.29 0.32 -20.15
C LEU A 502 -11.48 1.63 -20.30
N VAL A 503 -10.88 1.83 -21.47
CA VAL A 503 -10.11 3.04 -21.79
C VAL A 503 -11.07 4.19 -22.14
N VAL A 504 -11.34 5.10 -21.19
CA VAL A 504 -11.96 6.40 -21.49
C VAL A 504 -10.88 7.49 -21.41
N ILE A 505 -10.21 7.74 -22.53
CA ILE A 505 -9.24 8.83 -22.67
C ILE A 505 -10.01 10.15 -22.77
N ARG A 506 -9.78 11.08 -21.82
CA ARG A 506 -10.17 12.49 -22.01
C ARG A 506 -9.34 13.09 -23.14
N ARG A 507 -10.02 13.80 -24.05
CA ARG A 507 -9.53 14.27 -25.36
C ARG A 507 -8.55 15.46 -25.30
N ASP A 508 -8.08 15.88 -24.14
CA ASP A 508 -7.37 17.16 -23.98
C ASP A 508 -5.92 17.09 -23.48
N GLN A 509 -5.36 15.91 -23.21
CA GLN A 509 -3.90 15.73 -23.07
C GLN A 509 -3.44 14.40 -23.68
N ALA A 510 -3.14 14.39 -24.97
CA ALA A 510 -2.59 13.22 -25.63
C ALA A 510 -1.11 13.03 -25.24
N VAL A 511 -0.86 12.12 -24.29
CA VAL A 511 0.36 11.30 -24.31
C VAL A 511 -0.08 9.93 -24.80
N GLU A 512 0.34 9.55 -26.01
CA GLU A 512 0.09 8.20 -26.51
C GLU A 512 0.72 7.19 -25.53
N VAL A 513 -0.14 6.34 -24.96
CA VAL A 513 0.25 5.18 -24.17
C VAL A 513 -0.05 3.97 -25.04
N ASP A 514 1.00 3.40 -25.64
CA ASP A 514 0.89 2.07 -26.22
C ASP A 514 0.83 1.05 -25.08
N MET A 515 -0.31 0.37 -24.97
CA MET A 515 -0.66 -0.59 -23.92
C MET A 515 -0.61 -2.04 -24.43
N SER A 516 0.02 -2.29 -25.59
CA SER A 516 0.15 -3.64 -26.11
C SER A 516 1.23 -4.43 -25.33
N PRO A 517 0.96 -5.67 -24.87
CA PRO A 517 2.00 -6.53 -24.32
C PRO A 517 2.99 -6.88 -25.44
N SER A 518 4.25 -6.51 -25.26
CA SER A 518 5.32 -6.93 -26.16
C SER A 518 5.61 -8.42 -25.94
N PHE A 519 4.98 -9.25 -26.75
CA PHE A 519 5.35 -10.65 -26.90
C PHE A 519 6.58 -10.70 -27.83
N ASP A 520 7.74 -11.05 -27.27
CA ASP A 520 8.96 -11.33 -28.05
C ASP A 520 9.10 -12.86 -28.17
N PRO A 521 8.76 -13.46 -29.33
CA PRO A 521 8.79 -14.91 -29.51
C PRO A 521 10.20 -15.51 -29.63
N ASP A 522 11.28 -14.70 -29.60
CA ASP A 522 12.66 -15.16 -29.82
C ASP A 522 13.58 -15.04 -28.58
N SER A 523 13.04 -14.83 -27.37
CA SER A 523 13.83 -14.88 -26.13
C SER A 523 14.16 -16.34 -25.74
N PRO A 524 15.44 -16.77 -25.71
CA PRO A 524 15.80 -18.10 -25.24
C PRO A 524 15.72 -18.15 -23.70
N GLU A 525 14.72 -18.87 -23.19
CA GLU A 525 14.62 -19.27 -21.79
C GLU A 525 15.73 -20.26 -21.43
N ASP A 526 16.60 -19.87 -20.48
CA ASP A 526 17.51 -20.81 -19.82
C ASP A 526 16.81 -21.41 -18.59
N HIS A 527 16.14 -22.53 -18.82
CA HIS A 527 15.70 -23.45 -17.78
C HIS A 527 16.88 -24.31 -17.29
N ARG A 528 17.28 -24.14 -16.02
CA ARG A 528 17.76 -25.17 -15.05
C ARG A 528 18.42 -24.47 -13.84
N GLY A 529 18.10 -24.73 -12.57
CA GLY A 529 17.21 -25.69 -11.91
C GLY A 529 16.84 -25.18 -10.51
N CYS A 530 16.16 -25.90 -9.62
CA CYS A 530 15.91 -27.33 -9.52
C CYS A 530 14.58 -27.58 -8.79
N TRP A 531 13.73 -28.44 -9.35
CA TRP A 531 12.70 -29.17 -8.61
C TRP A 531 13.32 -30.47 -8.09
N GLY A 532 13.12 -30.78 -6.82
CA GLY A 532 13.26 -32.15 -6.30
C GLY A 532 12.01 -32.96 -6.62
N ALA A 533 12.14 -34.28 -6.77
CA ALA A 533 11.06 -35.22 -6.48
C ALA A 533 11.57 -36.65 -6.37
N SER A 534 11.20 -37.30 -5.27
CA SER A 534 11.27 -38.74 -5.04
C SER A 534 10.24 -39.50 -5.87
N THR A 535 10.63 -40.74 -6.24
CA THR A 535 9.79 -41.93 -6.50
C THR A 535 8.72 -41.87 -7.60
N GLY A 536 9.15 -42.26 -8.80
CA GLY A 536 8.66 -43.41 -9.56
C GLY A 536 7.15 -43.66 -9.74
N GLN A 537 6.67 -43.44 -10.96
CA GLN A 537 6.05 -44.51 -11.77
C GLN A 537 6.04 -44.11 -13.27
N ARG A 538 6.42 -45.07 -14.10
CA ARG A 538 6.56 -45.00 -15.57
C ARG A 538 5.21 -44.90 -16.28
N PHE A 539 5.11 -44.04 -17.29
CA PHE A 539 4.38 -44.35 -18.53
C PHE A 539 5.15 -43.85 -19.76
N GLN A 540 5.22 -44.70 -20.79
CA GLN A 540 6.07 -44.59 -21.97
C GLN A 540 5.54 -43.57 -23.00
N ARG A 541 6.47 -42.83 -23.64
CA ARG A 541 6.25 -42.05 -24.88
C ARG A 541 6.30 -42.95 -26.12
N PRO A 542 5.51 -42.66 -27.18
CA PRO A 542 5.86 -43.00 -28.56
C PRO A 542 6.55 -41.82 -29.27
N GLU A 543 7.21 -42.18 -30.37
CA GLU A 543 8.34 -41.52 -31.02
C GLU A 543 8.03 -40.32 -31.92
N ALA A 544 9.09 -39.55 -32.19
CA ALA A 544 9.15 -38.40 -33.08
C ALA A 544 9.20 -38.78 -34.57
N GLN A 545 8.68 -37.91 -35.44
CA GLN A 545 9.03 -37.84 -36.85
C GLN A 545 9.56 -36.44 -37.24
N LYS A 546 10.56 -36.46 -38.13
CA LYS A 546 11.48 -35.40 -38.56
C LYS A 546 10.85 -34.34 -39.50
N PRO A 547 11.54 -33.19 -39.72
CA PRO A 547 11.02 -32.01 -40.41
C PRO A 547 11.25 -32.04 -41.94
N ALA A 548 10.51 -31.19 -42.66
CA ALA A 548 10.75 -30.86 -44.07
C ALA A 548 10.92 -29.34 -44.28
N GLU A 549 11.74 -29.01 -45.27
CA GLU A 549 12.43 -27.74 -45.59
C GLU A 549 11.59 -26.66 -46.34
N PRO A 550 12.16 -25.45 -46.64
CA PRO A 550 11.44 -24.16 -46.71
C PRO A 550 11.21 -23.61 -48.13
N TRP A 551 10.30 -22.63 -48.23
CA TRP A 551 10.04 -21.70 -49.36
C TRP A 551 9.30 -20.46 -48.80
N ASP A 552 9.34 -19.22 -49.27
CA ASP A 552 10.21 -18.43 -50.14
C ASP A 552 9.73 -16.96 -50.00
N THR A 553 10.60 -15.99 -50.25
CA THR A 553 10.38 -14.54 -50.08
C THR A 553 9.36 -13.92 -51.05
N ALA A 554 8.48 -13.03 -50.57
CA ALA A 554 7.71 -12.10 -51.40
C ALA A 554 7.51 -10.71 -50.76
N THR A 555 8.02 -9.70 -51.46
CA THR A 555 8.00 -8.26 -51.19
C THR A 555 6.60 -7.64 -51.37
N ILE A 556 6.12 -6.80 -50.43
CA ILE A 556 4.92 -5.97 -50.63
C ILE A 556 5.27 -4.47 -50.50
N ARG A 557 4.90 -3.72 -51.54
CA ARG A 557 5.09 -2.26 -51.71
C ARG A 557 4.00 -1.48 -50.97
N ILE A 558 4.41 -0.38 -50.34
CA ILE A 558 3.55 0.62 -49.69
C ILE A 558 2.95 1.55 -50.75
N ALA A 559 1.62 1.74 -50.74
CA ALA A 559 0.93 2.79 -51.47
C ALA A 559 0.31 3.78 -50.48
N MET A 560 0.80 5.02 -50.47
CA MET A 560 0.17 6.14 -49.76
C MET A 560 -0.94 6.74 -50.63
N SER A 561 -2.10 7.06 -50.04
CA SER A 561 -3.06 7.96 -50.65
C SER A 561 -3.45 9.08 -49.68
N GLU A 562 -3.12 10.31 -50.07
CA GLU A 562 -3.59 11.55 -49.47
C GLU A 562 -5.04 11.80 -49.90
N LYS A 563 -5.92 12.19 -48.97
CA LYS A 563 -7.22 12.79 -49.30
C LYS A 563 -7.25 14.25 -48.85
N LYS A 564 -7.20 15.14 -49.85
CA LYS A 564 -7.62 16.53 -49.78
C LYS A 564 -9.14 16.59 -49.58
N GLY A 565 -9.59 17.36 -48.60
CA GLY A 565 -10.98 17.80 -48.48
C GLY A 565 -11.17 19.17 -49.16
N GLN A 566 -12.16 19.27 -50.05
CA GLN A 566 -12.72 20.53 -50.50
C GLN A 566 -14.26 20.45 -50.51
N LYS A 567 -14.83 21.59 -50.10
CA LYS A 567 -16.23 22.00 -49.88
C LYS A 567 -17.30 21.42 -50.82
N GLY A 568 -18.50 21.32 -50.24
CA GLY A 568 -19.80 21.22 -50.90
C GLY A 568 -20.89 21.09 -49.86
#